data_AF-A0AAV3INH6-F1
#
_entry.id   AF-A0AAV3INH6-F1
#
_cell.length_a   1.000
_cell.length_b   1.000
_cell.length_c   1.000
_cell.angle_alpha   90.00
_cell.angle_beta   90.00
_cell.angle_gamma   90.00
#
_symmetry.space_group_name_H-M   'P 1'
#
loop_
_entity.id
_entity.type
_entity.pdbx_description
1 polymer ?
#
loop_
_entity_poly.entity_id
_entity_poly.type
_entity_poly.pdbx_seq_one_letter_code
_entity_poly.pdbx_strand_id
1 'polypeptide(L)'
;MVELPFQQSQALNVRQNRALALAGVFQATQLTHMTAMTGQQSIGESGNFYFELLIKASLNIRPTTNNNTVQTLDFFNQLADISLGLKTLENCITQPFTNAPKSRLPKMRSAKLPMSYAMSLLQLEKKVYSNPEYVAIIEKAQQKILKQLSFFDNNYLHPSILANLAQTYVDTAGQINPRILVRGNAEAFKDTNHTNRIRACLFTGLQMAHLWRQLGGSSWNMIFSKRKLLQDIQALARLQYQVI
;
A
#
# COMPACT_ATOMS: atom_id res chain seq x y z
N MET A 1 -7.18 -31.05 -19.23
CA MET A 1 -6.25 -30.15 -19.96
C MET A 1 -4.89 -30.33 -19.31
N VAL A 2 -3.89 -30.69 -20.10
CA VAL A 2 -2.53 -31.01 -19.63
C VAL A 2 -1.76 -29.69 -19.49
N GLU A 3 -1.28 -29.39 -18.28
CA GLU A 3 -0.38 -28.26 -18.02
C GLU A 3 0.97 -28.49 -18.72
N LEU A 4 1.52 -27.45 -19.36
CA LEU A 4 2.85 -27.48 -19.95
C LEU A 4 3.95 -27.33 -18.86
N PRO A 5 5.11 -28.00 -19.01
CA PRO A 5 6.01 -28.38 -17.90
C PRO A 5 6.95 -27.31 -17.32
N PHE A 6 6.89 -26.03 -17.70
CA PHE A 6 7.90 -25.04 -17.25
C PHE A 6 7.39 -23.59 -17.07
N GLN A 7 6.37 -23.37 -16.25
CA GLN A 7 6.22 -22.07 -15.56
C GLN A 7 6.36 -22.31 -14.07
N GLN A 8 7.59 -22.17 -13.55
CA GLN A 8 7.75 -21.97 -12.12
C GLN A 8 7.06 -20.64 -11.79
N SER A 9 5.93 -20.68 -11.09
CA SER A 9 5.45 -19.53 -10.32
C SER A 9 6.66 -18.97 -9.58
N GLN A 10 7.09 -17.76 -9.93
CA GLN A 10 8.39 -17.26 -9.52
C GLN A 10 8.36 -17.04 -8.01
N ALA A 11 8.79 -18.06 -7.26
CA ALA A 11 8.70 -18.07 -5.82
C ALA A 11 9.68 -17.03 -5.27
N LEU A 12 9.14 -15.90 -4.83
CA LEU A 12 9.94 -14.85 -4.23
C LEU A 12 10.47 -15.36 -2.89
N ASN A 13 11.72 -15.01 -2.58
CA ASN A 13 12.25 -15.28 -1.25
C ASN A 13 11.53 -14.42 -0.19
N VAL A 14 11.66 -14.79 1.08
CA VAL A 14 10.97 -14.09 2.18
C VAL A 14 11.30 -12.59 2.22
N ARG A 15 12.53 -12.18 1.89
CA ARG A 15 12.91 -10.76 1.87
C ARG A 15 12.27 -10.01 0.70
N GLN A 16 12.22 -10.63 -0.48
CA GLN A 16 11.56 -10.10 -1.67
C GLN A 16 10.05 -9.95 -1.44
N ASN A 17 9.40 -10.93 -0.83
CA ASN A 17 8.00 -10.82 -0.42
C ASN A 17 7.76 -9.64 0.53
N ARG A 18 8.60 -9.48 1.56
CA ARG A 18 8.54 -8.32 2.45
C ARG A 18 8.76 -7.01 1.70
N ALA A 19 9.74 -6.94 0.80
CA ALA A 19 10.02 -5.74 0.02
C ALA A 19 8.85 -5.37 -0.89
N LEU A 20 8.20 -6.37 -1.49
CA LEU A 20 7.08 -6.20 -2.39
C LEU A 20 5.80 -5.77 -1.64
N ALA A 21 5.52 -6.37 -0.47
CA ALA A 21 4.40 -5.93 0.38
C ALA A 21 4.61 -4.49 0.88
N LEU A 22 5.85 -4.13 1.24
CA LEU A 22 6.21 -2.76 1.58
C LEU A 22 6.03 -1.81 0.38
N ALA A 23 6.37 -2.25 -0.84
CA ALA A 23 6.11 -1.48 -2.04
C ALA A 23 4.60 -1.21 -2.24
N GLY A 24 3.73 -2.18 -1.90
CA GLY A 24 2.29 -1.97 -1.86
C GLY A 24 1.84 -0.86 -0.91
N VAL A 25 2.47 -0.74 0.26
CA VAL A 25 2.24 0.40 1.18
C VAL A 25 2.61 1.72 0.50
N PHE A 26 3.77 1.78 -0.17
CA PHE A 26 4.21 2.98 -0.86
C PHE A 26 3.39 3.30 -2.11
N GLN A 27 2.79 2.30 -2.76
CA GLN A 27 1.83 2.51 -3.84
C GLN A 27 0.59 3.24 -3.32
N ALA A 28 0.03 2.77 -2.20
CA ALA A 28 -1.14 3.37 -1.57
C ALA A 28 -0.88 4.82 -1.13
N THR A 29 0.30 5.10 -0.59
CA THR A 29 0.65 6.45 -0.13
C THR A 29 0.97 7.40 -1.28
N GLN A 30 1.55 6.90 -2.37
CA GLN A 30 1.72 7.67 -3.59
C GLN A 30 0.38 8.03 -4.23
N LEU A 31 -0.56 7.08 -4.31
CA LEU A 31 -1.92 7.34 -4.80
C LEU A 31 -2.67 8.32 -3.91
N THR A 32 -2.49 8.23 -2.59
CA THR A 32 -3.03 9.21 -1.63
C THR A 32 -2.49 10.60 -1.93
N HIS A 33 -1.17 10.73 -2.13
CA HIS A 33 -0.54 12.00 -2.44
C HIS A 33 -1.01 12.57 -3.78
N MET A 34 -1.08 11.73 -4.83
CA MET A 34 -1.60 12.14 -6.14
C MET A 34 -3.05 12.62 -6.05
N THR A 35 -3.93 11.86 -5.40
CA THR A 35 -5.35 12.22 -5.22
C THR A 35 -5.51 13.53 -4.44
N ALA A 36 -4.65 13.77 -3.44
CA ALA A 36 -4.68 15.02 -2.68
C ALA A 36 -4.18 16.23 -3.50
N MET A 37 -3.30 16.02 -4.48
CA MET A 37 -2.71 17.09 -5.31
C MET A 37 -3.56 17.44 -6.53
N THR A 38 -4.27 16.47 -7.13
CA THR A 38 -5.06 16.68 -8.37
C THR A 38 -6.31 17.55 -8.19
N GLY A 39 -6.71 17.90 -6.96
CA GLY A 39 -7.91 18.72 -6.74
C GLY A 39 -9.17 17.90 -7.02
N GLN A 40 -10.08 18.43 -7.85
CA GLN A 40 -11.28 17.72 -8.34
C GLN A 40 -11.00 16.84 -9.57
N GLN A 41 -9.77 16.86 -10.09
CA GLN A 41 -9.41 16.07 -11.27
C GLN A 41 -9.07 14.63 -10.90
N SER A 42 -9.43 13.70 -11.78
CA SER A 42 -9.08 12.29 -11.66
C SER A 42 -7.56 12.08 -11.72
N ILE A 43 -7.05 11.09 -10.99
CA ILE A 43 -5.62 10.68 -11.00
C ILE A 43 -5.16 9.99 -12.30
N GLY A 44 -5.94 10.12 -13.38
CA GLY A 44 -5.71 9.49 -14.67
C GLY A 44 -5.99 7.98 -14.68
N GLU A 45 -5.98 7.39 -15.87
CA GLU A 45 -6.23 5.96 -16.07
C GLU A 45 -5.20 5.08 -15.35
N SER A 46 -3.91 5.44 -15.40
CA SER A 46 -2.86 4.71 -14.70
C SER A 46 -3.06 4.73 -13.18
N GLY A 47 -3.47 5.87 -12.61
CA GLY A 47 -3.77 5.96 -11.18
C GLY A 47 -4.98 5.11 -10.79
N ASN A 48 -6.03 5.12 -11.62
CA ASN A 48 -7.21 4.25 -11.44
C ASN A 48 -6.81 2.77 -11.45
N PHE A 49 -5.98 2.36 -12.42
CA PHE A 49 -5.48 0.99 -12.56
C PHE A 49 -4.74 0.52 -11.30
N TYR A 50 -3.74 1.27 -10.82
CA TYR A 50 -3.00 0.89 -9.61
C TYR A 50 -3.89 0.89 -8.36
N PHE A 51 -4.88 1.78 -8.29
CA PHE A 51 -5.77 1.83 -7.15
C PHE A 51 -6.74 0.64 -7.12
N GLU A 52 -7.32 0.28 -8.26
CA GLU A 52 -8.16 -0.91 -8.39
C GLU A 52 -7.43 -2.18 -7.96
N LEU A 53 -6.18 -2.35 -8.40
CA LEU A 53 -5.33 -3.48 -8.00
C LEU A 53 -5.08 -3.51 -6.48
N LEU A 54 -4.83 -2.35 -5.85
CA LEU A 54 -4.70 -2.27 -4.40
C LEU A 54 -5.99 -2.62 -3.67
N ILE A 55 -7.16 -2.22 -4.19
CA ILE A 55 -8.44 -2.59 -3.60
C ILE A 55 -8.60 -4.11 -3.68
N LYS A 56 -8.38 -4.72 -4.86
CA LYS A 56 -8.40 -6.18 -5.06
C LYS A 56 -7.49 -6.90 -4.05
N ALA A 57 -6.23 -6.48 -3.95
CA ALA A 57 -5.29 -7.04 -2.99
C ALA A 57 -5.78 -6.90 -1.54
N SER A 58 -6.21 -5.69 -1.15
CA SER A 58 -6.65 -5.38 0.21
C SER A 58 -7.86 -6.20 0.69
N LEU A 59 -8.74 -6.57 -0.23
CA LEU A 59 -9.93 -7.39 0.06
C LEU A 59 -9.62 -8.87 0.19
N ASN A 60 -8.42 -9.30 -0.20
CA ASN A 60 -7.94 -10.68 -0.05
C ASN A 60 -7.02 -10.88 1.16
N ILE A 61 -6.46 -9.80 1.72
CA ILE A 61 -5.66 -9.84 2.94
C ILE A 61 -6.57 -10.12 4.14
N ARG A 62 -6.26 -11.19 4.88
CA ARG A 62 -7.02 -11.65 6.05
C ARG A 62 -6.22 -11.40 7.33
N PRO A 63 -6.85 -10.93 8.43
CA PRO A 63 -6.17 -10.67 9.70
C PRO A 63 -5.51 -11.90 10.34
N THR A 64 -6.09 -13.08 10.11
CA THR A 64 -5.77 -14.32 10.86
C THR A 64 -4.79 -15.26 10.16
N THR A 65 -4.37 -14.97 8.92
CA THR A 65 -3.50 -15.87 8.16
C THR A 65 -2.03 -15.67 8.53
N ASN A 66 -1.58 -16.38 9.58
CA ASN A 66 -0.15 -16.46 9.94
C ASN A 66 0.56 -17.59 9.18
N ASN A 67 0.65 -17.47 7.85
CA ASN A 67 1.34 -18.46 7.04
C ASN A 67 2.63 -17.86 6.45
N ASN A 68 3.78 -18.40 6.84
CA ASN A 68 5.10 -18.05 6.27
C ASN A 68 5.25 -18.43 4.78
N THR A 69 4.21 -19.01 4.16
CA THR A 69 4.19 -19.48 2.78
C THR A 69 3.50 -18.51 1.81
N VAL A 70 2.91 -17.42 2.31
CA VAL A 70 2.18 -16.45 1.48
C VAL A 70 3.14 -15.76 0.51
N GLN A 71 2.87 -15.85 -0.79
CA GLN A 71 3.56 -15.05 -1.80
C GLN A 71 2.80 -13.74 -1.98
N THR A 72 3.51 -12.61 -1.99
CA THR A 72 2.88 -11.30 -2.20
C THR A 72 2.27 -11.21 -3.60
N LEU A 73 2.84 -11.94 -4.57
CA LEU A 73 2.27 -12.08 -5.92
C LEU A 73 0.93 -12.85 -5.94
N ASP A 74 0.53 -13.54 -4.87
CA ASP A 74 -0.82 -14.13 -4.82
C ASP A 74 -1.91 -13.04 -4.77
N PHE A 75 -1.55 -11.81 -4.36
CA PHE A 75 -2.44 -10.64 -4.34
C PHE A 75 -2.29 -9.75 -5.58
N PHE A 76 -1.26 -9.97 -6.41
CA PHE A 76 -0.93 -9.17 -7.59
C PHE A 76 -0.44 -10.06 -8.72
N ASN A 77 -1.07 -10.00 -9.89
CA ASN A 77 -0.79 -10.94 -10.98
C ASN A 77 0.67 -10.87 -11.48
N GLN A 78 1.29 -9.70 -11.41
CA GLN A 78 2.64 -9.47 -11.91
C GLN A 78 3.36 -8.35 -11.16
N LEU A 79 4.69 -8.30 -11.25
CA LEU A 79 5.51 -7.24 -10.65
C LEU A 79 5.15 -5.83 -11.17
N ALA A 80 4.66 -5.73 -12.41
CA ALA A 80 4.24 -4.47 -13.01
C ALA A 80 3.07 -3.82 -12.25
N ASP A 81 2.22 -4.61 -11.59
CA ASP A 81 1.05 -4.17 -10.82
C ASP A 81 1.44 -3.35 -9.57
N ILE A 82 2.69 -3.48 -9.10
CA ILE A 82 3.24 -2.77 -7.92
C ILE A 82 4.39 -1.84 -8.32
N SER A 83 4.59 -1.60 -9.62
CA SER A 83 5.72 -0.80 -10.12
C SER A 83 5.72 0.64 -9.62
N LEU A 84 4.54 1.27 -9.44
CA LEU A 84 4.43 2.60 -8.82
C LEU A 84 4.95 2.58 -7.38
N GLY A 85 4.55 1.57 -6.61
CA GLY A 85 5.03 1.34 -5.25
C GLY A 85 6.54 1.12 -5.16
N LEU A 86 7.10 0.26 -6.01
CA LEU A 86 8.53 -0.05 -6.07
C LEU A 86 9.35 1.20 -6.39
N LYS A 87 8.95 1.94 -7.43
CA LYS A 87 9.58 3.21 -7.81
C LYS A 87 9.49 4.24 -6.69
N THR A 88 8.36 4.33 -6.00
CA THR A 88 8.16 5.30 -4.90
C THR A 88 9.01 4.92 -3.68
N LEU A 89 9.07 3.64 -3.34
CA LEU A 89 9.87 3.11 -2.24
C LEU A 89 11.37 3.35 -2.49
N GLU A 90 11.87 2.98 -3.67
CA GLU A 90 13.27 3.22 -4.07
C GLU A 90 13.61 4.71 -3.91
N ASN A 91 12.77 5.56 -4.51
CA ASN A 91 12.87 7.02 -4.46
C ASN A 91 12.87 7.64 -3.06
N CYS A 92 12.33 6.96 -2.05
CA CYS A 92 12.30 7.43 -0.67
C CYS A 92 13.51 6.92 0.13
N ILE A 93 14.12 5.81 -0.30
CA ILE A 93 15.28 5.20 0.37
C ILE A 93 16.59 5.76 -0.21
N THR A 94 16.66 5.98 -1.51
CA THR A 94 17.83 6.56 -2.17
C THR A 94 17.91 8.05 -1.86
N GLN A 95 18.91 8.46 -1.08
CA GLN A 95 19.24 9.87 -0.97
C GLN A 95 19.96 10.29 -2.26
N PRO A 96 19.44 11.28 -3.02
CA PRO A 96 20.23 11.85 -4.10
C PRO A 96 21.52 12.42 -3.54
N PHE A 97 22.61 12.29 -4.29
CA PHE A 97 23.87 12.97 -3.96
C PHE A 97 23.58 14.49 -3.92
N THR A 98 23.76 15.11 -2.76
CA THR A 98 23.62 16.57 -2.61
C THR A 98 24.92 17.13 -2.06
N ASN A 99 25.40 18.22 -2.66
CA ASN A 99 26.56 18.98 -2.18
C ASN A 99 26.20 19.89 -0.97
N ALA A 100 24.99 19.77 -0.42
CA ALA A 100 24.55 20.56 0.71
C ALA A 100 25.23 20.07 2.01
N PRO A 101 25.64 20.99 2.90
CA PRO A 101 26.38 20.62 4.10
C PRO A 101 25.59 19.67 4.99
N LYS A 102 26.24 18.58 5.42
CA LYS A 102 25.71 17.60 6.38
C LYS A 102 25.45 18.31 7.72
N SER A 103 24.20 18.68 7.96
CA SER A 103 23.72 19.08 9.28
C SER A 103 23.99 17.97 10.30
N ARG A 104 24.55 18.29 11.47
CA ARG A 104 24.79 17.34 12.58
C ARG A 104 23.50 16.70 13.12
N LEU A 105 22.36 17.32 12.84
CA LEU A 105 21.03 16.75 13.05
C LEU A 105 20.58 16.05 11.75
N PRO A 106 20.11 14.79 11.78
CA PRO A 106 19.55 14.13 10.61
C PRO A 106 18.33 14.92 10.10
N LYS A 107 18.54 15.75 9.07
CA LYS A 107 17.45 16.46 8.39
C LYS A 107 16.65 15.46 7.56
N MET A 108 15.61 14.86 8.14
CA MET A 108 14.54 14.17 7.41
C MET A 108 13.60 15.18 6.71
N ARG A 109 14.12 16.29 6.16
CA ARG A 109 13.30 17.43 5.70
C ARG A 109 12.92 17.42 4.21
N SER A 110 13.17 16.32 3.50
CA SER A 110 12.55 16.06 2.19
C SER A 110 12.24 14.58 1.96
N ALA A 111 11.97 13.83 3.02
CA ALA A 111 11.23 12.59 2.87
C ALA A 111 9.89 12.95 2.21
N LYS A 112 9.73 12.56 0.94
CA LYS A 112 8.55 12.76 0.10
C LYS A 112 7.30 12.47 0.94
N LEU A 113 6.24 13.28 0.86
CA LEU A 113 4.98 13.08 1.60
C LEU A 113 4.52 11.59 1.66
N PRO A 114 4.65 10.80 0.58
CA PRO A 114 4.44 9.34 0.61
C PRO A 114 5.21 8.56 1.69
N MET A 115 6.46 8.92 1.99
CA MET A 115 7.26 8.28 3.05
C MET A 115 6.70 8.58 4.43
N SER A 116 6.27 9.83 4.67
CA SER A 116 5.63 10.20 5.94
C SER A 116 4.35 9.41 6.15
N TYR A 117 3.51 9.32 5.11
CA TYR A 117 2.26 8.56 5.16
C TYR A 117 2.53 7.06 5.37
N ALA A 118 3.54 6.49 4.70
CA ALA A 118 3.91 5.10 4.86
C ALA A 118 4.34 4.80 6.30
N MET A 119 5.22 5.62 6.88
CA MET A 119 5.66 5.42 8.26
C MET A 119 4.50 5.52 9.25
N SER A 120 3.55 6.44 9.04
CA SER A 120 2.34 6.52 9.86
C SER A 120 1.47 5.27 9.70
N LEU A 121 1.26 4.76 8.48
CA LEU A 121 0.50 3.53 8.25
C LEU A 121 1.14 2.32 8.93
N LEU A 122 2.47 2.15 8.83
CA LEU A 122 3.19 1.06 9.49
C LEU A 122 3.08 1.11 11.03
N GLN A 123 2.92 2.30 11.61
CA GLN A 123 2.70 2.46 13.05
C GLN A 123 1.24 2.20 13.43
N LEU A 124 0.30 2.70 12.63
CA LEU A 124 -1.13 2.53 12.85
C LEU A 124 -1.55 1.07 12.73
N GLU A 125 -1.01 0.35 11.74
CA GLU A 125 -1.26 -1.08 11.52
C GLU A 125 -1.13 -1.88 12.81
N LYS A 126 0.00 -1.72 13.53
CA LYS A 126 0.24 -2.43 14.78
C LYS A 126 -0.85 -2.17 15.82
N LYS A 127 -1.30 -0.92 15.93
CA LYS A 127 -2.33 -0.50 16.90
C LYS A 127 -3.72 -0.99 16.50
N VAL A 128 -4.03 -0.97 15.20
CA VAL A 128 -5.30 -1.44 14.66
C VAL A 128 -5.45 -2.95 14.88
N TYR A 129 -4.47 -3.73 14.45
CA TYR A 129 -4.55 -5.19 14.50
C TYR A 129 -4.28 -5.78 15.90
N SER A 130 -3.79 -4.98 16.86
CA SER A 130 -3.78 -5.36 18.27
C SER A 130 -5.14 -5.21 18.95
N ASN A 131 -6.12 -4.55 18.33
CA ASN A 131 -7.45 -4.33 18.90
C ASN A 131 -8.48 -5.26 18.22
N PRO A 132 -9.01 -6.29 18.93
CA PRO A 132 -9.98 -7.22 18.38
C PRO A 132 -11.24 -6.56 17.81
N GLU A 133 -11.70 -5.46 18.42
CA GLU A 133 -12.89 -4.72 17.94
C GLU A 133 -12.65 -4.13 16.55
N TYR A 134 -11.46 -3.54 16.32
CA TYR A 134 -11.12 -3.00 15.00
C TYR A 134 -10.94 -4.10 13.95
N VAL A 135 -10.39 -5.26 14.35
CA VAL A 135 -10.29 -6.42 13.46
C VAL A 135 -11.68 -6.92 13.05
N ALA A 136 -12.62 -7.04 13.98
CA ALA A 136 -13.99 -7.43 13.68
C ALA A 136 -14.70 -6.44 12.73
N ILE A 137 -14.48 -5.13 12.91
CA ILE A 137 -14.99 -4.10 11.98
C ILE A 137 -14.43 -4.31 10.56
N ILE A 138 -13.12 -4.54 10.44
CA ILE A 138 -12.45 -4.78 9.15
C ILE A 138 -13.02 -6.01 8.45
N GLU A 139 -13.16 -7.14 9.16
CA GLU A 139 -13.66 -8.39 8.57
C GLU A 139 -15.11 -8.24 8.10
N LYS A 140 -15.96 -7.63 8.93
CA LYS A 140 -17.36 -7.35 8.56
C LYS A 140 -17.45 -6.43 7.35
N ALA A 141 -16.63 -5.40 7.28
CA ALA A 141 -16.59 -4.47 6.15
C ALA A 141 -16.11 -5.16 4.87
N GLN A 142 -15.05 -5.97 4.93
CA GLN A 142 -14.56 -6.75 3.79
C GLN A 142 -15.65 -7.69 3.25
N GLN A 143 -16.34 -8.43 4.11
CA GLN A 143 -17.45 -9.31 3.71
C GLN A 143 -18.59 -8.53 3.04
N LYS A 144 -18.95 -7.36 3.59
CA LYS A 144 -19.95 -6.47 3.00
C LYS A 144 -19.54 -5.98 1.62
N ILE A 145 -18.30 -5.54 1.46
CA ILE A 145 -17.76 -5.04 0.18
C ILE A 145 -17.76 -6.16 -0.87
N LEU A 146 -17.31 -7.37 -0.52
CA LEU A 146 -17.31 -8.52 -1.42
C LEU A 146 -18.72 -8.85 -1.95
N LYS A 147 -19.74 -8.79 -1.08
CA LYS A 147 -21.14 -8.94 -1.49
C LYS A 147 -21.63 -7.80 -2.40
N GLN A 148 -21.16 -6.57 -2.18
CA GLN A 148 -21.54 -5.44 -3.03
C GLN A 148 -20.91 -5.51 -4.42
N LEU A 149 -19.67 -5.99 -4.53
CA LEU A 149 -18.97 -6.13 -5.81
C LEU A 149 -19.73 -7.02 -6.80
N SER A 150 -20.38 -8.09 -6.33
CA SER A 150 -21.19 -8.96 -7.20
C SER A 150 -22.39 -8.27 -7.83
N PHE A 151 -22.90 -7.18 -7.22
CA PHE A 151 -23.99 -6.37 -7.79
C PHE A 151 -23.50 -5.26 -8.72
N PHE A 152 -22.19 -4.97 -8.74
CA PHE A 152 -21.58 -3.89 -9.52
C PHE A 152 -20.67 -4.43 -10.63
N ASP A 153 -20.91 -5.65 -11.11
CA ASP A 153 -20.10 -6.31 -12.16
C ASP A 153 -18.59 -6.30 -11.86
N ASN A 154 -18.23 -6.46 -10.58
CA ASN A 154 -16.85 -6.37 -10.08
C ASN A 154 -16.16 -5.00 -10.35
N ASN A 155 -16.92 -3.90 -10.38
CA ASN A 155 -16.37 -2.55 -10.42
C ASN A 155 -15.85 -2.13 -9.03
N TYR A 156 -14.56 -2.36 -8.79
CA TYR A 156 -13.88 -2.03 -7.54
C TYR A 156 -13.77 -0.52 -7.27
N LEU A 157 -13.87 0.32 -8.30
CA LEU A 157 -13.83 1.78 -8.19
C LEU A 157 -15.21 2.41 -8.03
N HIS A 158 -16.27 1.60 -7.92
CA HIS A 158 -17.62 2.09 -7.71
C HIS A 158 -17.71 2.97 -6.44
N PRO A 159 -18.39 4.14 -6.46
CA PRO A 159 -18.42 5.07 -5.34
C PRO A 159 -18.83 4.44 -4.00
N SER A 160 -19.79 3.51 -4.02
CA SER A 160 -20.21 2.78 -2.81
C SER A 160 -19.09 1.91 -2.22
N ILE A 161 -18.25 1.30 -3.06
CA ILE A 161 -17.11 0.50 -2.58
C ILE A 161 -16.08 1.43 -1.92
N LEU A 162 -15.75 2.54 -2.57
CA LEU A 162 -14.84 3.54 -2.02
C LEU A 162 -15.35 4.14 -0.71
N ALA A 163 -16.66 4.42 -0.62
CA ALA A 163 -17.28 4.92 0.60
C ALA A 163 -17.21 3.91 1.75
N ASN A 164 -17.43 2.61 1.50
CA ASN A 164 -17.28 1.59 2.55
C ASN A 164 -15.82 1.45 3.01
N LEU A 165 -14.85 1.45 2.08
CA LEU A 165 -13.42 1.42 2.43
C LEU A 165 -13.02 2.65 3.25
N ALA A 166 -13.48 3.83 2.84
CA ALA A 166 -13.26 5.08 3.54
C ALA A 166 -13.86 5.08 4.95
N GLN A 167 -15.09 4.59 5.09
CA GLN A 167 -15.76 4.47 6.38
C GLN A 167 -15.00 3.49 7.29
N THR A 168 -14.55 2.36 6.74
CA THR A 168 -13.75 1.38 7.51
C THR A 168 -12.45 2.01 8.03
N TYR A 169 -11.78 2.85 7.24
CA TYR A 169 -10.63 3.62 7.72
C TYR A 169 -11.02 4.55 8.88
N VAL A 170 -12.11 5.31 8.73
CA VAL A 170 -12.58 6.25 9.76
C VAL A 170 -12.92 5.53 11.06
N ASP A 171 -13.58 4.38 10.99
CA ASP A 171 -14.03 3.61 12.16
C ASP A 171 -12.89 2.85 12.86
N THR A 172 -11.73 2.72 12.19
CA THR A 172 -10.55 2.00 12.72
C THR A 172 -9.34 2.91 12.87
N ALA A 173 -8.44 2.93 11.88
CA ALA A 173 -7.19 3.69 11.93
C ALA A 173 -7.40 5.20 12.14
N GLY A 174 -8.53 5.76 11.67
CA GLY A 174 -8.90 7.16 11.83
C GLY A 174 -9.23 7.57 13.28
N GLN A 175 -9.53 6.60 14.15
CA GLN A 175 -9.77 6.83 15.58
C GLN A 175 -8.46 6.95 16.39
N ILE A 176 -7.32 6.55 15.81
CA ILE A 176 -6.04 6.44 16.51
C ILE A 176 -5.21 7.70 16.32
N ASN A 177 -4.68 8.24 17.42
CA ASN A 177 -3.76 9.37 17.40
C ASN A 177 -2.27 8.94 17.35
N PRO A 178 -1.41 9.72 16.67
CA PRO A 178 -1.74 10.86 15.81
C PRO A 178 -2.32 10.42 14.45
N ARG A 179 -3.26 11.21 13.91
CA ARG A 179 -3.86 10.97 12.59
C ARG A 179 -2.86 11.27 11.45
N ILE A 180 -3.02 10.58 10.32
CA ILE A 180 -2.27 10.89 9.10
C ILE A 180 -2.74 12.25 8.55
N LEU A 181 -1.86 13.25 8.58
CA LEU A 181 -2.13 14.57 7.99
C LEU A 181 -1.82 14.53 6.49
N VAL A 182 -2.85 14.28 5.68
CA VAL A 182 -2.75 14.36 4.22
C VAL A 182 -2.67 15.83 3.81
N ARG A 183 -1.69 16.18 2.98
CA ARG A 183 -1.46 17.53 2.48
C ARG A 183 -1.74 17.55 0.98
N GLY A 184 -2.49 18.55 0.54
CA GLY A 184 -3.00 18.65 -0.83
C GLY A 184 -3.71 19.97 -1.09
N ASN A 185 -4.37 20.05 -2.25
CA ASN A 185 -5.20 21.19 -2.62
C ASN A 185 -6.48 21.21 -1.76
N ALA A 186 -6.83 22.37 -1.20
CA ALA A 186 -8.02 22.55 -0.36
C ALA A 186 -9.32 22.11 -1.05
N GLU A 187 -9.42 22.31 -2.37
CA GLU A 187 -10.61 21.90 -3.14
C GLU A 187 -10.83 20.39 -3.15
N ALA A 188 -9.75 19.58 -3.06
CA ALA A 188 -9.85 18.12 -3.01
C ALA A 188 -10.56 17.63 -1.74
N PHE A 189 -10.52 18.39 -0.65
CA PHE A 189 -11.12 18.02 0.63
C PHE A 189 -12.57 18.50 0.78
N LYS A 190 -13.08 19.30 -0.16
CA LYS A 190 -14.49 19.72 -0.19
C LYS A 190 -15.40 18.66 -0.78
N ASP A 191 -14.89 17.86 -1.71
CA ASP A 191 -15.64 16.78 -2.33
C ASP A 191 -15.53 15.48 -1.49
N THR A 192 -16.69 14.96 -1.10
CA THR A 192 -16.84 13.70 -0.38
C THR A 192 -16.26 12.53 -1.16
N ASN A 193 -16.39 12.49 -2.49
CA ASN A 193 -15.85 11.41 -3.31
C ASN A 193 -14.32 11.40 -3.30
N HIS A 194 -13.69 12.57 -3.42
CA HIS A 194 -12.23 12.72 -3.31
C HIS A 194 -11.73 12.35 -1.91
N THR A 195 -12.42 12.80 -0.87
CA THR A 195 -12.07 12.46 0.52
C THR A 195 -12.24 10.96 0.79
N ASN A 196 -13.30 10.33 0.28
CA ASN A 196 -13.50 8.89 0.34
C ASN A 196 -12.37 8.15 -0.37
N ARG A 197 -11.98 8.62 -1.55
CA ARG A 197 -10.88 8.04 -2.31
C ARG A 197 -9.55 8.09 -1.55
N ILE A 198 -9.21 9.23 -0.94
CA ILE A 198 -8.03 9.37 -0.07
C ILE A 198 -8.06 8.38 1.09
N ARG A 199 -9.18 8.29 1.81
CA ARG A 199 -9.33 7.38 2.96
C ARG A 199 -9.31 5.91 2.54
N ALA A 200 -9.90 5.59 1.40
CA ALA A 200 -9.84 4.26 0.81
C ALA A 200 -8.40 3.89 0.40
N CYS A 201 -7.63 4.80 -0.21
CA CYS A 201 -6.20 4.59 -0.46
C CYS A 201 -5.45 4.32 0.85
N LEU A 202 -5.66 5.12 1.90
CA LEU A 202 -5.04 4.87 3.20
C LEU A 202 -5.44 3.52 3.81
N PHE A 203 -6.70 3.11 3.67
CA PHE A 203 -7.15 1.78 4.12
C PHE A 203 -6.46 0.65 3.38
N THR A 204 -6.37 0.72 2.04
CA THR A 204 -5.64 -0.30 1.26
C THR A 204 -4.16 -0.34 1.67
N GLY A 205 -3.55 0.81 1.94
CA GLY A 205 -2.18 0.89 2.48
C GLY A 205 -2.03 0.29 3.88
N LEU A 206 -3.04 0.41 4.75
CA LEU A 206 -3.10 -0.24 6.05
C LEU A 206 -3.15 -1.77 5.92
N GLN A 207 -3.94 -2.28 4.96
CA GLN A 207 -3.99 -3.71 4.65
C GLN A 207 -2.64 -4.22 4.11
N MET A 208 -2.00 -3.48 3.20
CA MET A 208 -0.65 -3.82 2.71
C MET A 208 0.40 -3.78 3.83
N ALA A 209 0.27 -2.84 4.77
CA ALA A 209 1.14 -2.78 5.95
C ALA A 209 0.95 -4.01 6.84
N HIS A 210 -0.27 -4.52 6.92
CA HIS A 210 -0.58 -5.73 7.68
C HIS A 210 0.03 -6.97 7.03
N LEU A 211 -0.13 -7.12 5.71
CA LEU A 211 0.56 -8.18 4.96
C LEU A 211 2.07 -8.11 5.15
N TRP A 212 2.66 -6.91 5.08
CA TRP A 212 4.08 -6.73 5.35
C TRP A 212 4.48 -7.20 6.75
N ARG A 213 3.63 -6.95 7.77
CA ARG A 213 3.85 -7.43 9.14
C ARG A 213 3.76 -8.95 9.23
N GLN A 214 2.74 -9.57 8.62
CA GLN A 214 2.54 -11.02 8.58
C GLN A 214 3.76 -11.72 7.96
N LEU A 215 4.37 -11.10 6.95
CA LEU A 215 5.60 -11.61 6.32
C LEU A 215 6.86 -11.42 7.19
N GLY A 216 6.77 -10.82 8.38
CA GLY A 216 7.89 -10.56 9.30
C GLY A 216 8.51 -9.17 9.19
N GLY A 217 7.76 -8.20 8.65
CA GLY A 217 8.16 -6.80 8.53
C GLY A 217 8.36 -6.09 9.88
N SER A 218 9.42 -5.30 9.99
CA SER A 218 9.71 -4.48 11.17
C SER A 218 10.31 -3.14 10.77
N SER A 219 9.79 -2.06 11.35
CA SER A 219 10.22 -0.68 11.04
C SER A 219 11.68 -0.45 11.44
N TRP A 220 12.11 -1.05 12.55
CA TRP A 220 13.52 -1.01 12.98
C TRP A 220 14.41 -1.78 12.00
N ASN A 221 14.01 -2.99 11.62
CA ASN A 221 14.77 -3.78 10.66
C ASN A 221 14.91 -3.04 9.33
N MET A 222 13.86 -2.36 8.85
CA MET A 222 13.92 -1.55 7.63
C MET A 222 14.98 -0.43 7.71
N ILE A 223 15.07 0.27 8.83
CA ILE A 223 16.05 1.35 9.04
C ILE A 223 17.49 0.80 9.02
N PHE A 224 17.72 -0.35 9.65
CA PHE A 224 19.06 -0.97 9.73
C PHE A 224 19.45 -1.78 8.47
N SER A 225 18.48 -2.17 7.65
CA SER A 225 18.68 -3.02 6.46
C SER A 225 18.44 -2.31 5.13
N LYS A 226 18.47 -0.97 5.09
CA LYS A 226 18.24 -0.16 3.87
C LYS A 226 19.00 -0.66 2.65
N ARG A 227 20.28 -1.04 2.79
CA ARG A 227 21.09 -1.56 1.69
C ARG A 227 20.55 -2.90 1.15
N LYS A 228 20.13 -3.80 2.04
CA LYS A 228 19.53 -5.09 1.66
C LYS A 228 18.17 -4.88 0.99
N LEU A 229 17.35 -3.99 1.55
CA LEU A 229 16.06 -3.62 0.96
C LEU A 229 16.23 -3.05 -0.46
N LEU A 230 17.21 -2.16 -0.67
CA LEU A 230 17.52 -1.62 -1.99
C LEU A 230 17.97 -2.73 -2.97
N GLN A 231 18.80 -3.68 -2.51
CA GLN A 231 19.19 -4.84 -3.33
C GLN A 231 17.99 -5.69 -3.72
N ASP A 232 17.06 -5.95 -2.80
CA ASP A 232 15.85 -6.73 -3.06
C ASP A 232 14.93 -5.99 -4.06
N ILE A 233 14.76 -4.67 -3.92
CA ILE A 233 14.01 -3.84 -4.89
C ILE A 233 14.64 -3.87 -6.28
N GLN A 234 15.97 -3.71 -6.37
CA GLN A 234 16.68 -3.77 -7.65
C GLN A 234 16.61 -5.15 -8.28
N ALA A 235 16.66 -6.22 -7.47
CA ALA A 235 16.45 -7.57 -7.95
C ALA A 235 15.04 -7.75 -8.53
N LEU A 236 14.00 -7.31 -7.80
CA LEU A 236 12.62 -7.32 -8.28
C LEU A 236 12.44 -6.52 -9.58
N ALA A 237 13.08 -5.34 -9.69
CA ALA A 237 13.05 -4.55 -10.91
C ALA A 237 13.71 -5.29 -12.09
N ARG A 238 14.86 -5.95 -11.89
CA ARG A 238 15.50 -6.76 -12.93
C ARG A 238 14.63 -7.93 -13.37
N LEU A 239 13.96 -8.59 -12.43
CA LEU A 239 13.02 -9.67 -12.74
C LEU A 239 11.86 -9.15 -13.62
N GLN A 240 11.35 -7.95 -13.34
CA GLN A 240 10.33 -7.32 -14.19
C GLN A 240 10.83 -7.08 -15.63
N TYR A 241 12.09 -6.68 -15.82
CA TYR A 241 12.67 -6.43 -17.16
C TYR A 241 12.99 -7.71 -17.94
N GLN A 242 13.23 -8.84 -17.28
CA GLN A 242 13.53 -10.11 -17.95
C GLN A 242 12.28 -10.82 -18.51
N VAL A 243 11.08 -10.36 -18.13
CA VAL A 243 9.79 -10.90 -18.57
C VAL A 243 9.27 -10.17 -19.82
N ILE A 244 9.92 -9.08 -20.23
CA ILE A 244 9.65 -8.30 -21.45
C ILE A 244 10.64 -8.73 -22.53
#